data_AF-A0A7K4IC73-F1
#
_entry.id   AF-A0A7K4IC73-F1
#
_cell.length_a   1.000
_cell.length_b   1.000
_cell.length_c   1.000
_cell.angle_alpha   90.00
_cell.angle_beta   90.00
_cell.angle_gamma   90.00
#
_symmetry.space_group_name_H-M   'P 1'
#
loop_
_entity.id
_entity.type
_entity.pdbx_description
1 polymer ?
#
loop_
_entity_poly.entity_id
_entity_poly.type
_entity_poly.pdbx_seq_one_letter_code
_entity_poly.pdbx_strand_id
1 'polypeptide(L)'
;MKPVTVVLQLLFTVVFVVMCWLVYNQLSGQWRWDVPYTFIATVFRLLSLLFFVLVFVLVSGLAAFFASGTALDNIVVGLYNVLVLRMWYMQPYGLDGPLTNVYQVFGQLAQNFSVLGASLYDQSFTFMYFLFAGIGVAMFLQSVFRMQHKFVVGSFVSIQLIMVVAAFREIAIYDYAVFPGSFAEFITSGLQILVLLSWAYLEIGYQMIYSHSVAKPVEERENTLKKQLLALRNATRKQDAIERGEAAASSAMSRATGATAFSFLREAIERRILGSKDGLEKLDAVSDVRRLQIFVDELLSMDPKAKDELTARAAAPSSKYVLVSTVLGSSIRFLAVVSLSFLLMSPGLLVSVLSLPPGIAQSLELVQPEFVMLLLVPVVLMFPFTAMLISMLSNRNMEEKPKLTKEEKELERRRKKELAERKRAAARARRERERARRKKAAGAEEKDEWDRALEETFRR
;
A
#
# COMPACT_ATOMS: atom_id res chain seq x y z
N MET A 1 14.45 7.68 -14.67
CA MET A 1 13.87 6.86 -13.58
C MET A 1 12.45 6.40 -13.86
N LYS A 2 11.50 7.28 -14.20
CA LYS A 2 10.14 6.87 -14.65
C LYS A 2 10.07 5.66 -15.59
N PRO A 3 10.85 5.56 -16.69
CA PRO A 3 10.79 4.40 -17.58
C PRO A 3 11.23 3.09 -16.89
N VAL A 4 12.21 3.14 -15.98
CA VAL A 4 12.66 1.97 -15.23
C VAL A 4 11.56 1.47 -14.30
N THR A 5 10.92 2.40 -13.58
CA THR A 5 9.79 2.06 -12.70
C THR A 5 8.63 1.46 -13.47
N VAL A 6 8.30 1.99 -14.66
CA VAL A 6 7.23 1.45 -15.52
C VAL A 6 7.58 0.04 -16.03
N VAL A 7 8.82 -0.19 -16.45
CA VAL A 7 9.28 -1.53 -16.87
C VAL A 7 9.19 -2.52 -15.72
N LEU A 8 9.66 -2.14 -14.52
CA LEU A 8 9.56 -2.99 -13.33
C LEU A 8 8.11 -3.26 -12.92
N GLN A 9 7.21 -2.27 -13.02
CA GLN A 9 5.78 -2.44 -12.78
C GLN A 9 5.13 -3.41 -13.78
N LEU A 10 5.47 -3.29 -15.06
CA LEU A 10 4.96 -4.19 -16.09
C LEU A 10 5.44 -5.62 -15.85
N LEU A 11 6.73 -5.79 -15.57
CA LEU A 11 7.31 -7.10 -15.28
C LEU A 11 6.70 -7.71 -14.01
N PHE A 12 6.55 -6.91 -12.95
CA PHE A 12 5.85 -7.31 -11.72
C PHE A 12 4.40 -7.74 -11.98
N THR A 13 3.69 -7.02 -12.84
CA THR A 13 2.30 -7.35 -13.23
C THR A 13 2.23 -8.65 -14.03
N VAL A 14 3.14 -8.84 -14.99
CA VAL A 14 3.22 -10.09 -15.77
C VAL A 14 3.49 -11.27 -14.85
N VAL A 15 4.46 -11.17 -13.95
CA VAL A 15 4.78 -12.25 -13.00
C VAL A 15 3.59 -12.56 -12.08
N PHE A 16 2.88 -11.54 -11.59
CA PHE A 16 1.66 -11.74 -10.81
C PHE A 16 0.57 -12.47 -11.59
N VAL A 17 0.32 -12.06 -12.85
CA VAL A 17 -0.69 -12.70 -13.70
C VAL A 17 -0.34 -14.15 -14.00
N VAL A 18 0.93 -14.44 -14.32
CA VAL A 18 1.38 -15.82 -14.53
C VAL A 18 1.23 -16.65 -13.24
N MET A 19 1.52 -16.06 -12.07
CA MET A 19 1.37 -16.73 -10.78
C MET A 19 -0.10 -17.05 -10.48
N CYS A 20 -1.00 -16.09 -10.68
CA CYS A 20 -2.44 -16.30 -10.59
C CYS A 20 -2.93 -17.36 -11.58
N TRP A 21 -2.42 -17.35 -12.81
CA TRP A 21 -2.77 -18.33 -13.83
C TRP A 21 -2.33 -19.74 -13.45
N LEU A 22 -1.12 -19.93 -12.91
CA LEU A 22 -0.65 -21.24 -12.43
C LEU A 22 -1.53 -21.77 -11.29
N VAL A 23 -1.83 -20.93 -10.31
CA VAL A 23 -2.71 -21.30 -9.18
C VAL A 23 -4.13 -21.62 -9.67
N TYR A 24 -4.66 -20.82 -10.59
CA TYR A 24 -5.96 -21.06 -11.20
C TYR A 24 -5.99 -22.38 -11.97
N ASN A 25 -4.97 -22.64 -12.79
CA ASN A 25 -4.87 -23.85 -13.59
C ASN A 25 -4.80 -25.11 -12.71
N GLN A 26 -4.09 -25.06 -11.58
CA GLN A 26 -4.04 -26.19 -10.65
C GLN A 26 -5.34 -26.46 -9.94
N LEU A 27 -6.11 -25.41 -9.67
CA LEU A 27 -7.43 -25.54 -9.06
C LEU A 27 -8.53 -25.60 -10.11
N SER A 28 -8.19 -25.89 -11.37
CA SER A 28 -9.17 -26.04 -12.44
C SER A 28 -10.18 -27.14 -12.08
N GLY A 29 -11.46 -26.85 -12.26
CA GLY A 29 -12.57 -27.72 -11.83
C GLY A 29 -13.00 -27.55 -10.37
N GLN A 30 -12.17 -26.96 -9.50
CA GLN A 30 -12.55 -26.62 -8.12
C GLN A 30 -13.09 -25.18 -8.01
N TRP A 31 -12.73 -24.31 -8.96
CA TRP A 31 -13.29 -22.96 -9.06
C TRP A 31 -14.73 -22.99 -9.53
N ARG A 32 -15.64 -22.68 -8.60
CA ARG A 32 -17.08 -22.54 -8.85
C ARG A 32 -17.50 -21.10 -8.58
N TRP A 33 -17.81 -20.35 -9.64
CA TRP A 33 -18.15 -18.91 -9.54
C TRP A 33 -19.45 -18.63 -8.78
N ASP A 34 -20.31 -19.63 -8.62
CA ASP A 34 -21.53 -19.58 -7.81
C ASP A 34 -21.27 -19.70 -6.30
N VAL A 35 -20.08 -20.14 -5.89
CA VAL A 35 -19.76 -20.44 -4.48
C VAL A 35 -19.98 -19.28 -3.51
N PRO A 36 -19.56 -18.03 -3.81
CA PRO A 36 -19.81 -16.92 -2.90
C PRO A 36 -21.31 -16.73 -2.61
N TYR A 37 -22.14 -16.88 -3.64
CA TYR A 37 -23.59 -16.80 -3.49
C TYR A 37 -24.13 -18.00 -2.71
N THR A 38 -23.75 -19.23 -3.08
CA THR A 38 -24.24 -20.43 -2.39
C THR A 38 -23.81 -20.47 -0.93
N PHE A 39 -22.58 -20.03 -0.62
CA PHE A 39 -22.06 -19.95 0.75
C PHE A 39 -22.91 -18.98 1.59
N ILE A 40 -23.10 -17.76 1.10
CA ILE A 40 -23.92 -16.74 1.78
C ILE A 40 -25.35 -17.26 1.98
N ALA A 41 -25.96 -17.84 0.93
CA ALA A 41 -27.30 -18.42 1.01
C ALA A 41 -27.38 -19.56 2.05
N THR A 42 -26.37 -20.43 2.11
CA THR A 42 -26.31 -21.55 3.06
C THR A 42 -26.15 -21.04 4.50
N VAL A 43 -25.34 -19.99 4.73
CA VAL A 43 -25.24 -19.31 6.04
C VAL A 43 -26.59 -18.71 6.45
N PHE A 44 -27.29 -18.03 5.54
CA PHE A 44 -28.63 -17.49 5.82
C PHE A 44 -29.65 -18.59 6.14
N ARG A 45 -29.61 -19.72 5.42
CA ARG A 45 -30.43 -20.89 5.72
C ARG A 45 -30.12 -21.42 7.12
N LEU A 46 -28.85 -21.62 7.48
CA LEU A 46 -28.47 -22.04 8.83
C LEU A 46 -28.96 -21.07 9.91
N LEU A 47 -28.76 -19.75 9.72
CA LEU A 47 -29.22 -18.73 10.65
C LEU A 47 -30.74 -18.75 10.84
N SER A 48 -31.51 -19.01 9.78
CA SER A 48 -32.97 -19.13 9.90
C SER A 48 -33.41 -20.39 10.63
N LEU A 49 -32.68 -21.51 10.55
CA LEU A 49 -32.94 -22.68 11.39
C LEU A 49 -32.64 -22.39 12.86
N LEU A 50 -31.53 -21.72 13.14
CA LEU A 50 -31.18 -21.30 14.50
C LEU A 50 -32.22 -20.34 15.06
N PHE A 51 -32.69 -19.39 14.25
CA PHE A 51 -33.77 -18.50 14.61
C PHE A 51 -35.08 -19.27 14.87
N PHE A 52 -35.42 -20.25 14.04
CA PHE A 52 -36.57 -21.12 14.29
C PHE A 52 -36.43 -21.88 15.62
N VAL A 53 -35.27 -22.46 15.92
CA VAL A 53 -35.02 -23.16 17.20
C VAL A 53 -35.16 -22.19 18.37
N LEU A 54 -34.64 -20.98 18.25
CA LEU A 54 -34.77 -19.95 19.28
C LEU A 54 -36.23 -19.56 19.51
N VAL A 55 -36.99 -19.31 18.44
CA VAL A 55 -38.43 -19.00 18.52
C VAL A 55 -39.20 -20.19 19.11
N PHE A 56 -38.88 -21.42 18.69
CA PHE A 56 -39.46 -22.64 19.24
C PHE A 56 -39.23 -22.73 20.75
N VAL A 57 -37.99 -22.58 21.22
CA VAL A 57 -37.66 -22.62 22.66
C VAL A 57 -38.39 -21.53 23.43
N LEU A 58 -38.48 -20.31 22.89
CA LEU A 58 -39.23 -19.21 23.52
C LEU A 58 -40.73 -19.52 23.62
N VAL A 59 -41.33 -19.99 22.52
CA VAL A 59 -42.76 -20.34 22.47
C VAL A 59 -43.06 -21.51 23.39
N SER A 60 -42.23 -22.55 23.41
CA SER A 60 -42.36 -23.68 24.32
C SER A 60 -42.20 -23.27 25.79
N GLY A 61 -41.27 -22.36 26.09
CA GLY A 61 -41.09 -21.82 27.45
C GLY A 61 -42.31 -21.02 27.93
N LEU A 62 -42.86 -20.17 27.06
CA LEU A 62 -44.11 -19.43 27.35
C LEU A 62 -45.31 -20.38 27.49
N ALA A 63 -45.42 -21.39 26.63
CA ALA A 63 -46.50 -22.37 26.68
C ALA A 63 -46.46 -23.21 27.95
N ALA A 64 -45.27 -23.60 28.41
CA ALA A 64 -45.09 -24.29 29.69
C ALA A 64 -45.58 -23.43 30.88
N PHE A 65 -45.39 -22.11 30.81
CA PHE A 65 -45.84 -21.17 31.84
C PHE A 65 -47.35 -20.90 31.81
N PHE A 66 -47.93 -20.73 30.61
CA PHE A 66 -49.33 -20.28 30.46
C PHE A 66 -50.36 -21.38 30.15
N ALA A 67 -49.97 -22.48 29.51
CA ALA A 67 -50.88 -23.45 28.90
C ALA A 67 -50.76 -24.87 29.49
N SER A 68 -50.30 -24.96 30.75
CA SER A 68 -50.17 -26.20 31.53
C SER A 68 -49.50 -27.37 30.78
N GLY A 69 -48.56 -27.08 29.87
CA GLY A 69 -47.78 -28.08 29.16
C GLY A 69 -48.47 -28.78 27.98
N THR A 70 -49.62 -28.28 27.50
CA THR A 70 -50.22 -28.80 26.26
C THR A 70 -49.36 -28.44 25.05
N ALA A 71 -48.98 -29.45 24.27
CA ALA A 71 -48.05 -29.30 23.14
C ALA A 71 -48.69 -28.42 22.04
N LEU A 72 -48.07 -27.29 21.73
CA LEU A 72 -48.53 -26.35 20.69
C LEU A 72 -48.12 -26.83 19.29
N ASP A 73 -48.43 -28.09 18.98
CA ASP A 73 -47.95 -28.80 17.79
C ASP A 73 -48.28 -28.04 16.49
N ASN A 74 -49.49 -27.51 16.39
CA ASN A 74 -49.92 -26.71 15.24
C ASN A 74 -49.14 -25.40 15.07
N ILE A 75 -48.71 -24.77 16.17
CA ILE A 75 -47.94 -23.53 16.12
C ILE A 75 -46.51 -23.82 15.69
N VAL A 76 -45.90 -24.89 16.18
CA VAL A 76 -44.55 -25.32 15.78
C VAL A 76 -44.52 -25.64 14.28
N VAL A 77 -45.52 -26.38 13.79
CA VAL A 77 -45.68 -26.70 12.36
C VAL A 77 -45.90 -25.44 11.53
N GLY A 78 -46.79 -24.53 11.96
CA GLY A 78 -47.04 -23.27 11.28
C GLY A 78 -45.80 -22.36 11.21
N LEU A 79 -45.06 -22.24 12.32
CA LEU A 79 -43.83 -21.46 12.40
C LEU A 79 -42.76 -21.98 11.45
N TYR A 80 -42.56 -23.30 11.39
CA TYR A 80 -41.57 -23.89 10.48
C TYR A 80 -41.92 -23.65 9.01
N ASN A 81 -43.19 -23.89 8.63
CA ASN A 81 -43.66 -23.67 7.27
C ASN A 81 -43.50 -22.20 6.84
N VAL A 82 -43.77 -21.24 7.72
CA VAL A 82 -43.70 -19.80 7.41
C VAL A 82 -42.26 -19.25 7.48
N LEU A 83 -41.50 -19.58 8.51
CA LEU A 83 -40.18 -18.98 8.75
C LEU A 83 -39.06 -19.67 7.95
N VAL A 84 -39.19 -20.98 7.70
CA VAL A 84 -38.14 -21.77 7.04
C VAL A 84 -38.55 -22.04 5.60
N LEU A 85 -39.62 -22.80 5.37
CA LEU A 85 -39.94 -23.28 4.02
C LEU A 85 -40.35 -22.17 3.06
N ARG A 86 -41.21 -21.25 3.49
CA ARG A 86 -41.62 -20.10 2.67
C ARG A 86 -40.45 -19.18 2.33
N MET A 87 -39.57 -18.92 3.30
CA MET A 87 -38.39 -18.06 3.12
C MET A 87 -37.33 -18.69 2.22
N TRP A 88 -37.17 -20.01 2.26
CA TRP A 88 -36.11 -20.70 1.52
C TRP A 88 -36.47 -21.02 0.08
N TYR A 89 -37.72 -21.42 -0.16
CA TYR A 89 -38.15 -21.97 -1.44
C TYR A 89 -39.11 -21.06 -2.20
N MET A 90 -39.50 -19.91 -1.63
CA MET A 90 -40.57 -19.06 -2.17
C MET A 90 -41.75 -19.94 -2.64
N GLN A 91 -42.35 -20.69 -1.72
CA GLN A 91 -43.47 -21.60 -2.02
C GLN A 91 -44.55 -20.89 -2.86
N PRO A 92 -45.11 -21.59 -3.88
CA PRO A 92 -45.52 -22.99 -3.74
C PRO A 92 -44.65 -24.10 -4.37
N TYR A 93 -43.53 -23.83 -5.06
CA TYR A 93 -42.86 -24.85 -5.92
C TYR A 93 -41.58 -25.50 -5.34
N GLY A 94 -41.60 -26.08 -4.14
CA GLY A 94 -40.37 -26.69 -3.58
C GLY A 94 -40.50 -27.98 -2.76
N LEU A 95 -41.70 -28.29 -2.25
CA LEU A 95 -42.01 -29.51 -1.51
C LEU A 95 -43.44 -29.93 -1.84
N ASP A 96 -43.74 -31.24 -1.79
CA ASP A 96 -45.05 -31.84 -2.09
C ASP A 96 -46.22 -31.36 -1.19
N GLY A 97 -45.96 -30.42 -0.28
CA GLY A 97 -46.96 -29.76 0.56
C GLY A 97 -46.33 -29.10 1.79
N PRO A 98 -47.11 -28.32 2.57
CA PRO A 98 -46.70 -27.90 3.90
C PRO A 98 -46.57 -29.11 4.82
N LEU A 99 -45.64 -29.06 5.78
CA LEU A 99 -45.56 -30.09 6.81
C LEU A 99 -46.82 -30.04 7.68
N THR A 100 -47.35 -31.20 8.08
CA THR A 100 -48.59 -31.32 8.86
C THR A 100 -48.36 -31.89 10.25
N ASN A 101 -47.19 -32.48 10.51
CA ASN A 101 -46.87 -33.15 11.76
C ASN A 101 -45.54 -32.65 12.36
N VAL A 102 -45.51 -32.44 13.67
CA VAL A 102 -44.34 -32.03 14.44
C VAL A 102 -43.17 -33.01 14.31
N TYR A 103 -43.43 -34.32 14.28
CA TYR A 103 -42.37 -35.31 14.04
C TYR A 103 -41.69 -35.11 12.68
N GLN A 104 -42.46 -34.73 11.65
CA GLN A 104 -41.90 -34.40 10.33
C GLN A 104 -41.09 -33.10 10.38
N VAL A 105 -41.54 -32.09 11.13
CA VAL A 105 -40.80 -30.83 11.33
C VAL A 105 -39.43 -31.10 11.95
N PHE A 106 -39.36 -31.88 13.04
CA PHE A 106 -38.09 -32.19 13.69
C PHE A 106 -37.20 -33.12 12.86
N GLY A 107 -37.78 -34.08 12.14
CA GLY A 107 -37.05 -34.91 11.18
C GLY A 107 -36.41 -34.06 10.07
N GLN A 108 -37.18 -33.17 9.46
CA GLN A 108 -36.70 -32.25 8.43
C GLN A 108 -35.70 -31.24 8.97
N LEU A 109 -35.90 -30.74 10.20
CA LEU A 109 -34.96 -29.85 10.89
C LEU A 109 -33.59 -30.53 11.04
N ALA A 110 -33.55 -31.75 11.58
CA ALA A 110 -32.31 -32.50 11.78
C ALA A 110 -31.60 -32.80 10.44
N GLN A 111 -32.36 -33.24 9.43
CA GLN A 111 -31.83 -33.49 8.09
C GLN A 111 -31.29 -32.19 7.46
N ASN A 112 -32.03 -31.09 7.52
CA ASN A 112 -31.59 -29.80 6.98
C ASN A 112 -30.34 -29.28 7.70
N PHE A 113 -30.24 -29.43 9.02
CA PHE A 113 -29.01 -29.09 9.75
C PHE A 113 -27.81 -29.92 9.28
N SER A 114 -27.99 -31.24 9.10
CA SER A 114 -26.91 -32.12 8.62
C SER A 114 -26.48 -31.76 7.19
N VAL A 115 -27.44 -31.56 6.28
CA VAL A 115 -27.16 -31.23 4.87
C VAL A 115 -26.52 -29.85 4.74
N LEU A 116 -27.04 -28.84 5.45
CA LEU A 116 -26.44 -27.50 5.44
C LEU A 116 -25.08 -27.49 6.12
N GLY A 117 -24.88 -28.28 7.19
CA GLY A 117 -23.59 -28.42 7.86
C GLY A 117 -22.52 -28.98 6.91
N ALA A 118 -22.82 -30.08 6.23
CA ALA A 118 -21.93 -30.66 5.22
C ALA A 118 -21.69 -29.68 4.05
N SER A 119 -22.76 -29.03 3.54
CA SER A 119 -22.64 -28.05 2.47
C SER A 119 -21.83 -26.82 2.88
N LEU A 120 -21.95 -26.35 4.12
CA LEU A 120 -21.13 -25.25 4.64
C LEU A 120 -19.68 -25.65 4.75
N TYR A 121 -19.39 -26.86 5.23
CA TYR A 121 -18.02 -27.37 5.30
C TYR A 121 -17.37 -27.36 3.90
N ASP A 122 -18.02 -27.96 2.91
CA ASP A 122 -17.50 -28.02 1.53
C ASP A 122 -17.36 -26.62 0.88
N GLN A 123 -18.35 -25.76 1.08
CA GLN A 123 -18.35 -24.41 0.50
C GLN A 123 -17.38 -23.48 1.22
N SER A 124 -17.06 -23.69 2.51
CA SER A 124 -16.15 -22.82 3.27
C SER A 124 -14.77 -22.77 2.64
N PHE A 125 -14.19 -23.93 2.29
CA PHE A 125 -12.86 -23.98 1.65
C PHE A 125 -12.85 -23.27 0.31
N THR A 126 -13.86 -23.52 -0.52
CA THR A 126 -13.96 -22.90 -1.85
C THR A 126 -14.22 -21.39 -1.74
N PHE A 127 -15.01 -20.96 -0.75
CA PHE A 127 -15.22 -19.55 -0.44
C PHE A 127 -13.92 -18.88 0.03
N MET A 128 -13.10 -19.56 0.84
CA MET A 128 -11.79 -19.04 1.24
C MET A 128 -10.85 -18.85 0.05
N TYR A 129 -10.89 -19.72 -0.98
CA TYR A 129 -10.11 -19.49 -2.21
C TYR A 129 -10.49 -18.15 -2.86
N PHE A 130 -11.79 -17.87 -2.98
CA PHE A 130 -12.29 -16.59 -3.52
C PHE A 130 -11.91 -15.40 -2.65
N LEU A 131 -12.03 -15.54 -1.32
CA LEU A 131 -11.65 -14.49 -0.38
C LEU A 131 -10.17 -14.14 -0.52
N PHE A 132 -9.29 -15.15 -0.51
CA PHE A 132 -7.86 -14.95 -0.66
C PHE A 132 -7.46 -14.45 -2.04
N ALA A 133 -8.12 -14.91 -3.11
CA ALA A 133 -7.90 -14.35 -4.45
C ALA A 133 -8.32 -12.87 -4.51
N GLY A 134 -9.48 -12.51 -3.96
CA GLY A 134 -9.96 -11.14 -3.89
C GLY A 134 -9.04 -10.21 -3.09
N ILE A 135 -8.62 -10.65 -1.89
CA ILE A 135 -7.65 -9.91 -1.08
C ILE A 135 -6.30 -9.81 -1.80
N GLY A 136 -5.85 -10.90 -2.43
CA GLY A 136 -4.59 -10.95 -3.19
C GLY A 136 -4.55 -9.94 -4.32
N VAL A 137 -5.61 -9.90 -5.14
CA VAL A 137 -5.76 -8.93 -6.24
C VAL A 137 -5.87 -7.50 -5.71
N ALA A 138 -6.66 -7.26 -4.65
CA ALA A 138 -6.79 -5.94 -4.05
C ALA A 138 -5.45 -5.42 -3.50
N MET A 139 -4.70 -6.27 -2.80
CA MET A 139 -3.37 -5.94 -2.29
C MET A 139 -2.36 -5.74 -3.42
N PHE A 140 -2.44 -6.53 -4.49
CA PHE A 140 -1.60 -6.36 -5.68
C PHE A 140 -1.85 -5.00 -6.34
N LEU A 141 -3.11 -4.64 -6.60
CA LEU A 141 -3.46 -3.33 -7.14
C LEU A 141 -2.96 -2.20 -6.25
N GLN A 142 -3.15 -2.31 -4.93
CA GLN A 142 -2.59 -1.34 -3.98
C GLN A 142 -1.07 -1.28 -4.02
N SER A 143 -0.38 -2.40 -4.27
CA SER A 143 1.08 -2.46 -4.38
C SER A 143 1.61 -1.74 -5.62
N VAL A 144 0.91 -1.83 -6.76
CA VAL A 144 1.27 -1.14 -8.01
C VAL A 144 1.16 0.38 -7.85
N PHE A 145 0.13 0.86 -7.15
CA PHE A 145 -0.11 2.30 -6.95
C PHE A 145 0.67 2.90 -5.77
N ARG A 146 0.73 2.23 -4.62
CA ARG A 146 1.33 2.77 -3.39
C ARG A 146 2.79 2.37 -3.20
N MET A 147 3.27 1.33 -3.86
CA MET A 147 4.65 0.83 -3.79
C MET A 147 5.16 0.66 -2.34
N GLN A 148 4.40 -0.06 -1.51
CA GLN A 148 4.79 -0.37 -0.13
C GLN A 148 4.97 -1.88 0.06
N HIS A 149 5.96 -2.27 0.87
CA HIS A 149 6.31 -3.67 1.13
C HIS A 149 5.13 -4.50 1.64
N LYS A 150 4.30 -3.92 2.51
CA LYS A 150 3.14 -4.61 3.11
C LYS A 150 2.13 -5.11 2.08
N PHE A 151 1.97 -4.42 0.95
CA PHE A 151 1.01 -4.79 -0.09
C PHE A 151 1.57 -5.88 -1.01
N VAL A 152 2.87 -5.84 -1.32
CA VAL A 152 3.55 -6.90 -2.08
C VAL A 152 3.56 -8.20 -1.28
N VAL A 153 3.92 -8.13 0.01
CA VAL A 153 3.89 -9.30 0.91
C VAL A 153 2.46 -9.78 1.12
N GLY A 154 1.49 -8.87 1.33
CA GLY A 154 0.10 -9.24 1.54
C GLY A 154 -0.51 -9.98 0.35
N SER A 155 -0.23 -9.53 -0.88
CA SER A 155 -0.69 -10.21 -2.10
C SER A 155 -0.01 -11.57 -2.30
N PHE A 156 1.30 -11.66 -2.05
CA PHE A 156 2.03 -12.94 -2.04
C PHE A 156 1.40 -13.93 -1.06
N VAL A 157 1.28 -13.55 0.21
CA VAL A 157 0.74 -14.41 1.28
C VAL A 157 -0.68 -14.85 0.95
N SER A 158 -1.52 -13.95 0.42
CA SER A 158 -2.90 -14.29 0.04
C SER A 158 -2.94 -15.38 -1.03
N ILE A 159 -2.08 -15.30 -2.06
CA ILE A 159 -2.04 -16.33 -3.10
C ILE A 159 -1.47 -17.65 -2.57
N GLN A 160 -0.45 -17.62 -1.72
CA GLN A 160 0.07 -18.84 -1.10
C GLN A 160 -0.94 -19.50 -0.15
N LEU A 161 -1.76 -18.72 0.55
CA LEU A 161 -2.82 -19.25 1.41
C LEU A 161 -3.85 -20.07 0.63
N ILE A 162 -4.10 -19.75 -0.64
CA ILE A 162 -4.96 -20.59 -1.50
C ILE A 162 -4.38 -22.01 -1.59
N MET A 163 -3.07 -22.13 -1.79
CA MET A 163 -2.37 -23.42 -1.86
C MET A 163 -2.40 -24.15 -0.52
N VAL A 164 -2.16 -23.43 0.58
CA VAL A 164 -2.24 -24.02 1.93
C VAL A 164 -3.62 -24.60 2.21
N VAL A 165 -4.68 -23.87 1.86
CA VAL A 165 -6.07 -24.31 2.05
C VAL A 165 -6.41 -25.48 1.12
N ALA A 166 -5.88 -25.50 -0.10
CA ALA A 166 -6.02 -26.63 -1.01
C ALA A 166 -5.35 -27.89 -0.45
N ALA A 167 -4.18 -27.75 0.19
CA ALA A 167 -3.49 -28.87 0.84
C ALA A 167 -4.29 -29.41 2.03
N PHE A 168 -4.92 -28.55 2.84
CA PHE A 168 -5.82 -28.98 3.92
C PHE A 168 -7.07 -29.73 3.42
N ARG A 169 -7.45 -29.56 2.15
CA ARG A 169 -8.55 -30.30 1.51
C ARG A 169 -8.06 -31.56 0.79
N GLU A 170 -6.79 -31.93 0.95
CA GLU A 170 -6.15 -33.06 0.29
C GLU A 170 -6.26 -33.01 -1.25
N ILE A 171 -6.44 -31.81 -1.82
CA ILE A 171 -6.37 -31.61 -3.26
C ILE A 171 -4.89 -31.71 -3.61
N ALA A 172 -4.49 -32.75 -4.34
CA ALA A 172 -3.10 -32.93 -4.75
C ALA A 172 -2.68 -31.74 -5.63
N ILE A 173 -1.80 -30.89 -5.10
CA ILE A 173 -1.43 -29.62 -5.73
C ILE A 173 -0.38 -29.82 -6.83
N TYR A 174 0.45 -30.85 -6.72
CA TYR A 174 1.38 -31.36 -7.72
C TYR A 174 1.76 -32.79 -7.32
N ASP A 175 2.23 -33.59 -8.27
CA ASP A 175 2.78 -34.90 -7.94
C ASP A 175 4.06 -34.70 -7.12
N TYR A 176 4.08 -35.21 -5.89
CA TYR A 176 5.20 -35.06 -4.96
C TYR A 176 6.29 -36.06 -5.31
N ALA A 177 6.87 -35.97 -6.51
CA ALA A 177 8.19 -36.52 -6.74
C ALA A 177 9.18 -35.67 -5.91
N VAL A 178 9.31 -36.01 -4.63
CA VAL A 178 10.07 -35.25 -3.62
C VAL A 178 11.54 -35.06 -4.04
N PHE A 179 12.04 -35.93 -4.92
CA PHE A 179 13.43 -35.96 -5.35
C PHE A 179 13.52 -36.00 -6.87
N PRO A 180 13.82 -34.87 -7.54
CA PRO A 180 14.07 -34.86 -8.97
C PRO A 180 15.34 -35.67 -9.29
N GLY A 181 15.29 -36.52 -10.31
CA GLY A 181 16.45 -37.30 -10.76
C GLY A 181 17.47 -36.43 -11.52
N SER A 182 17.03 -35.30 -12.07
CA SER A 182 17.88 -34.38 -12.82
C SER A 182 17.56 -32.90 -12.58
N PHE A 183 18.53 -32.02 -12.85
CA PHE A 183 18.34 -30.57 -12.75
C PHE A 183 17.27 -30.03 -13.70
N ALA A 184 17.17 -30.60 -14.90
CA ALA A 184 16.16 -30.22 -15.88
C ALA A 184 14.76 -30.53 -15.34
N GLU A 185 14.56 -31.76 -14.84
CA GLU A 185 13.31 -32.20 -14.22
C GLU A 185 12.92 -31.31 -13.03
N PHE A 186 13.89 -30.96 -12.17
CA PHE A 186 13.69 -30.03 -11.06
C PHE A 186 13.10 -28.70 -11.52
N ILE A 187 13.72 -28.02 -12.49
CA ILE A 187 13.27 -26.70 -12.96
C ILE A 187 11.94 -26.78 -13.72
N THR A 188 11.67 -27.88 -14.43
CA THR A 188 10.42 -28.05 -15.18
C THR A 188 9.25 -28.53 -14.34
N SER A 189 9.49 -28.97 -13.10
CA SER A 189 8.42 -29.43 -12.22
C SER A 189 7.46 -28.28 -11.88
N GLY A 190 6.15 -28.54 -11.94
CA GLY A 190 5.15 -27.48 -11.79
C GLY A 190 5.18 -26.80 -10.41
N LEU A 191 5.48 -27.56 -9.35
CA LEU A 191 5.68 -27.00 -8.01
C LEU A 191 6.89 -26.06 -7.98
N GLN A 192 8.00 -26.46 -8.58
CA GLN A 192 9.20 -25.63 -8.60
C GLN A 192 8.99 -24.38 -9.46
N ILE A 193 8.30 -24.48 -10.60
CA ILE A 193 7.92 -23.31 -11.40
C ILE A 193 7.11 -22.34 -10.54
N LEU A 194 6.12 -22.82 -9.79
CA LEU A 194 5.32 -21.99 -8.89
C LEU A 194 6.20 -21.31 -7.82
N VAL A 195 7.10 -22.05 -7.17
CA VAL A 195 8.02 -21.52 -6.15
C VAL A 195 8.97 -20.47 -6.74
N LEU A 196 9.57 -20.75 -7.90
CA LEU A 196 10.49 -19.83 -8.58
C LEU A 196 9.78 -18.56 -9.04
N LEU A 197 8.55 -18.69 -9.54
CA LEU A 197 7.75 -17.53 -9.93
C LEU A 197 7.31 -16.71 -8.71
N SER A 198 6.97 -17.39 -7.61
CA SER A 198 6.64 -16.77 -6.32
C SER A 198 7.84 -16.01 -5.74
N TRP A 199 9.05 -16.55 -5.87
CA TRP A 199 10.29 -15.86 -5.54
C TRP A 199 10.52 -14.65 -6.45
N ALA A 200 10.36 -14.83 -7.77
CA ALA A 200 10.56 -13.76 -8.74
C ALA A 200 9.60 -12.59 -8.46
N TYR A 201 8.34 -12.89 -8.13
CA TYR A 201 7.33 -11.91 -7.73
C TYR A 201 7.82 -11.02 -6.58
N LEU A 202 8.34 -11.63 -5.51
CA LEU A 202 8.86 -10.90 -4.36
C LEU A 202 10.11 -10.09 -4.72
N GLU A 203 11.07 -10.70 -5.41
CA GLU A 203 12.32 -10.03 -5.80
C GLU A 203 12.04 -8.79 -6.66
N ILE A 204 11.22 -8.94 -7.70
CA ILE A 204 10.85 -7.84 -8.60
C ILE A 204 10.03 -6.79 -7.85
N GLY A 205 9.10 -7.20 -6.99
CA GLY A 205 8.32 -6.29 -6.16
C GLY A 205 9.19 -5.46 -5.20
N TYR A 206 10.20 -6.07 -4.58
CA TYR A 206 11.15 -5.37 -3.72
C TYR A 206 12.07 -4.44 -4.50
N GLN A 207 12.56 -4.85 -5.67
CA GLN A 207 13.35 -4.00 -6.56
C GLN A 207 12.56 -2.80 -7.06
N MET A 208 11.28 -2.97 -7.38
CA MET A 208 10.38 -1.88 -7.74
C MET A 208 10.26 -0.86 -6.60
N ILE A 209 10.02 -1.33 -5.37
CA ILE A 209 9.89 -0.45 -4.19
C ILE A 209 11.22 0.26 -3.89
N TYR A 210 12.33 -0.45 -3.95
CA TYR A 210 13.67 0.11 -3.75
C TYR A 210 14.00 1.18 -4.80
N SER A 211 13.78 0.87 -6.08
CA SER A 211 13.99 1.83 -7.16
C SER A 211 13.15 3.08 -6.97
N HIS A 212 11.89 2.94 -6.56
CA HIS A 212 11.03 4.10 -6.29
C HIS A 212 11.49 4.90 -5.05
N SER A 213 11.85 4.24 -3.96
CA SER A 213 12.25 4.92 -2.71
C SER A 213 13.56 5.68 -2.85
N VAL A 214 14.52 5.16 -3.64
CA VAL A 214 15.79 5.83 -3.92
C VAL A 214 15.64 6.90 -5.01
N ALA A 215 14.84 6.64 -6.05
CA ALA A 215 14.69 7.59 -7.16
C ALA A 215 13.88 8.83 -6.80
N LYS A 216 12.81 8.68 -6.00
CA LYS A 216 11.85 9.76 -5.74
C LYS A 216 12.49 11.00 -5.09
N PRO A 217 13.33 10.89 -4.03
CA PRO A 217 13.99 12.06 -3.44
C PRO A 217 14.91 12.79 -4.43
N VAL A 218 15.60 12.04 -5.30
CA VAL A 218 16.50 12.61 -6.31
C VAL A 218 15.69 13.37 -7.37
N GLU A 219 14.58 12.78 -7.84
CA GLU A 219 13.68 13.43 -8.80
C GLU A 219 12.99 14.67 -8.22
N GLU A 220 12.58 14.65 -6.94
CA GLU A 220 12.00 15.81 -6.26
C GLU A 220 12.99 16.96 -6.12
N ARG A 221 14.27 16.66 -5.80
CA ARG A 221 15.34 17.65 -5.76
C ARG A 221 15.63 18.24 -7.14
N GLU A 222 15.76 17.40 -8.15
CA GLU A 222 15.97 17.84 -9.55
C GLU A 222 14.83 18.75 -10.01
N ASN A 223 13.57 18.37 -9.74
CA ASN A 223 12.40 19.17 -10.11
C ASN A 223 12.33 20.50 -9.35
N THR A 224 12.72 20.52 -8.07
CA THR A 224 12.77 21.74 -7.26
C THR A 224 13.85 22.69 -7.78
N LEU A 225 15.04 22.18 -8.07
CA LEU A 225 16.15 22.95 -8.64
C LEU A 225 15.81 23.50 -10.03
N LYS A 226 15.17 22.69 -10.89
CA LYS A 226 14.67 23.17 -12.20
C LYS A 226 13.65 24.29 -12.05
N LYS A 227 12.70 24.18 -11.11
CA LYS A 227 11.73 25.25 -10.83
C LYS A 227 12.41 26.51 -10.32
N GLN A 228 13.42 26.39 -9.47
CA GLN A 228 14.20 27.52 -8.96
C GLN A 228 15.00 28.20 -10.08
N LEU A 229 15.67 27.43 -10.95
CA LEU A 229 16.37 27.97 -12.11
C LEU A 229 15.42 28.67 -13.10
N LEU A 230 14.25 28.09 -13.35
CA LEU A 230 13.23 28.73 -14.19
C LEU A 230 12.66 30.01 -13.54
N ALA A 231 12.47 30.00 -12.22
CA ALA A 231 12.03 31.17 -11.48
C ALA A 231 13.07 32.29 -11.52
N LEU A 232 14.37 31.97 -11.36
CA LEU A 232 15.48 32.91 -11.52
C LEU A 232 15.46 33.53 -12.92
N ARG A 233 15.39 32.71 -13.98
CA ARG A 233 15.37 33.19 -15.37
C ARG A 233 14.13 34.05 -15.70
N ASN A 234 12.99 33.74 -15.10
CA ASN A 234 11.77 34.54 -15.27
C ASN A 234 11.82 35.84 -14.47
N ALA A 235 12.44 35.83 -13.28
CA ALA A 235 12.62 37.03 -12.46
C ALA A 235 13.52 38.04 -13.16
N THR A 236 14.62 37.57 -13.75
CA THR A 236 15.55 38.44 -14.48
C THR A 236 15.02 38.91 -15.82
N ARG A 237 14.26 38.09 -16.56
CA ARG A 237 13.52 38.58 -17.75
C ARG A 237 12.55 39.70 -17.42
N LYS A 238 11.85 39.61 -16.28
CA LYS A 238 10.97 40.70 -15.80
C LYS A 238 11.77 41.94 -15.41
N GLN A 239 12.97 41.77 -14.84
CA GLN A 239 13.86 42.89 -14.50
C GLN A 239 14.41 43.58 -15.75
N ASP A 240 14.89 42.82 -16.74
CA ASP A 240 15.36 43.36 -18.01
C ASP A 240 14.29 44.18 -18.74
N ALA A 241 13.03 43.73 -18.68
CA ALA A 241 11.89 44.47 -19.22
C ALA A 241 11.63 45.78 -18.45
N ILE A 242 11.80 45.78 -17.12
CA ILE A 242 11.62 46.96 -16.27
C ILE A 242 12.78 47.95 -16.46
N GLU A 243 14.03 47.48 -16.56
CA GLU A 243 15.23 48.32 -16.72
C GLU A 243 15.35 48.95 -18.11
N ARG A 244 14.88 48.27 -19.18
CA ARG A 244 14.83 48.87 -20.53
C ARG A 244 13.78 49.96 -20.69
N GLY A 245 13.00 50.25 -19.66
CA GLY A 245 11.93 51.26 -19.74
C GLY A 245 10.81 50.87 -20.70
N GLU A 246 10.77 49.61 -21.16
CA GLU A 246 9.64 49.05 -21.87
C GLU A 246 8.54 48.86 -20.82
N ALA A 247 7.70 49.89 -20.66
CA ALA A 247 6.43 49.76 -19.98
C ALA A 247 5.78 48.49 -20.53
N ALA A 248 5.62 47.48 -19.67
CA ALA A 248 5.18 46.15 -20.04
C ALA A 248 4.00 46.24 -21.01
N ALA A 249 4.31 46.14 -22.30
CA ALA A 249 3.34 46.22 -23.36
C ALA A 249 2.58 44.90 -23.29
N SER A 250 1.53 44.91 -22.45
CA SER A 250 0.20 44.40 -22.74
C SER A 250 0.08 43.32 -23.82
N SER A 251 0.82 42.22 -23.75
CA SER A 251 0.47 41.01 -24.50
C SER A 251 -0.53 40.18 -23.70
N ALA A 252 -1.78 40.65 -23.71
CA ALA A 252 -2.97 39.84 -23.95
C ALA A 252 -3.25 38.57 -23.12
N MET A 253 -3.04 38.55 -21.79
CA MET A 253 -3.61 37.45 -20.97
C MET A 253 -3.96 37.80 -19.52
N SER A 254 -4.72 38.87 -19.28
CA SER A 254 -5.30 39.13 -17.95
C SER A 254 -6.55 40.01 -18.04
N ARG A 255 -7.67 39.45 -18.50
CA ARG A 255 -9.00 40.07 -18.39
C ARG A 255 -9.82 39.59 -17.18
N ALA A 256 -9.23 38.90 -16.21
CA ALA A 256 -10.01 38.33 -15.10
C ALA A 256 -9.71 38.88 -13.69
N THR A 257 -8.72 39.76 -13.49
CA THR A 257 -8.32 40.19 -12.13
C THR A 257 -7.87 41.66 -12.07
N GLY A 258 -8.58 42.53 -12.79
CA GLY A 258 -8.25 43.96 -12.93
C GLY A 258 -9.03 44.86 -11.98
N ALA A 259 -8.55 45.00 -10.74
CA ALA A 259 -8.82 46.19 -9.90
C ALA A 259 -7.82 46.27 -8.74
N THR A 260 -7.43 45.12 -8.15
CA THR A 260 -6.53 45.07 -7.00
C THR A 260 -5.04 45.11 -7.37
N ALA A 261 -4.64 44.56 -8.53
CA ALA A 261 -3.23 44.56 -8.93
C ALA A 261 -2.71 45.95 -9.35
N PHE A 262 -3.58 46.83 -9.87
CA PHE A 262 -3.23 48.19 -10.25
C PHE A 262 -3.14 49.14 -9.05
N SER A 263 -3.93 48.93 -7.99
CA SER A 263 -3.75 49.67 -6.73
C SER A 263 -2.48 49.25 -6.00
N PHE A 264 -2.11 47.97 -6.03
CA PHE A 264 -0.81 47.49 -5.52
C PHE A 264 0.39 48.06 -6.31
N LEU A 265 0.25 48.23 -7.63
CA LEU A 265 1.30 48.84 -8.46
C LEU A 265 1.45 50.35 -8.20
N ARG A 266 0.33 51.07 -8.03
CA ARG A 266 0.36 52.49 -7.68
C ARG A 266 0.90 52.72 -6.27
N GLU A 267 0.50 51.91 -5.30
CA GLU A 267 1.01 51.96 -3.93
C GLU A 267 2.50 51.55 -3.85
N ALA A 268 2.96 50.61 -4.70
CA ALA A 268 4.37 50.26 -4.79
C ALA A 268 5.23 51.35 -5.45
N ILE A 269 4.66 52.12 -6.38
CA ILE A 269 5.33 53.28 -7.01
C ILE A 269 5.35 54.48 -6.04
N GLU A 270 4.28 54.75 -5.30
CA GLU A 270 4.26 55.78 -4.26
C GLU A 270 5.17 55.43 -3.07
N ARG A 271 5.27 54.14 -2.68
CA ARG A 271 6.26 53.68 -1.68
C ARG A 271 7.71 53.62 -2.20
N ARG A 272 7.93 53.68 -3.52
CA ARG A 272 9.28 53.85 -4.11
C ARG A 272 9.78 55.29 -3.95
N ILE A 273 8.86 56.24 -3.82
CA ILE A 273 9.17 57.67 -3.58
C ILE A 273 9.25 57.98 -2.07
N LEU A 274 8.58 57.19 -1.22
CA LEU A 274 8.56 57.36 0.24
C LEU A 274 8.83 56.03 0.98
N GLY A 275 10.11 55.69 1.23
CA GLY A 275 10.47 54.59 2.14
C GLY A 275 11.80 53.88 1.86
N SER A 276 12.91 54.49 2.31
CA SER A 276 14.31 54.13 1.99
C SER A 276 14.89 52.89 2.69
N LYS A 277 14.09 51.87 3.07
CA LYS A 277 14.64 50.61 3.62
C LYS A 277 14.09 49.35 2.95
N ASP A 278 12.76 49.22 2.84
CA ASP A 278 12.14 48.05 2.18
C ASP A 278 12.33 48.03 0.64
N GLY A 279 12.47 49.20 0.01
CA GLY A 279 12.77 49.30 -1.42
C GLY A 279 14.24 49.01 -1.75
N LEU A 280 15.14 49.34 -0.82
CA LEU A 280 16.59 49.08 -0.92
C LEU A 280 16.90 47.60 -0.68
N GLU A 281 16.31 46.96 0.33
CA GLU A 281 16.45 45.51 0.52
C GLU A 281 15.91 44.71 -0.68
N LYS A 282 14.82 45.18 -1.29
CA LYS A 282 14.29 44.56 -2.53
C LYS A 282 15.19 44.82 -3.72
N LEU A 283 15.82 45.98 -3.85
CA LEU A 283 16.81 46.27 -4.88
C LEU A 283 18.09 45.44 -4.70
N ASP A 284 18.53 45.22 -3.47
CA ASP A 284 19.72 44.42 -3.15
C ASP A 284 19.47 42.94 -3.48
N ALA A 285 18.34 42.39 -3.02
CA ALA A 285 17.89 41.05 -3.39
C ALA A 285 17.68 40.88 -4.91
N VAL A 286 17.28 41.96 -5.61
CA VAL A 286 17.16 42.01 -7.07
C VAL A 286 18.52 41.97 -7.76
N SER A 287 19.50 42.69 -7.24
CA SER A 287 20.88 42.70 -7.75
C SER A 287 21.57 41.35 -7.55
N ASP A 288 21.31 40.69 -6.41
CA ASP A 288 21.82 39.36 -6.10
C ASP A 288 21.25 38.30 -7.04
N VAL A 289 19.96 38.38 -7.38
CA VAL A 289 19.32 37.48 -8.37
C VAL A 289 19.96 37.63 -9.75
N ARG A 290 20.29 38.85 -10.17
CA ARG A 290 20.98 39.12 -11.44
C ARG A 290 22.40 38.58 -11.44
N ARG A 291 23.17 38.81 -10.37
CA ARG A 291 24.52 38.24 -10.19
C ARG A 291 24.49 36.72 -10.22
N LEU A 292 23.54 36.11 -9.53
CA LEU A 292 23.32 34.66 -9.55
C LEU A 292 23.01 34.15 -10.95
N GLN A 293 22.18 34.84 -11.73
CA GLN A 293 21.89 34.40 -13.09
C GLN A 293 23.11 34.55 -14.00
N ILE A 294 23.84 35.67 -13.95
CA ILE A 294 25.06 35.86 -14.74
C ILE A 294 26.07 34.76 -14.40
N PHE A 295 26.28 34.49 -13.11
CA PHE A 295 27.15 33.41 -12.67
C PHE A 295 26.69 32.04 -13.17
N VAL A 296 25.39 31.75 -13.11
CA VAL A 296 24.84 30.48 -13.62
C VAL A 296 24.99 30.39 -15.14
N ASP A 297 24.69 31.45 -15.89
CA ASP A 297 24.79 31.45 -17.35
C ASP A 297 26.26 31.36 -17.81
N GLU A 298 27.17 32.05 -17.13
CA GLU A 298 28.62 31.96 -17.34
C GLU A 298 29.14 30.54 -17.04
N LEU A 299 28.76 29.96 -15.90
CA LEU A 299 29.09 28.58 -15.53
C LEU A 299 28.58 27.57 -16.59
N LEU A 300 27.35 27.75 -17.08
CA LEU A 300 26.74 26.89 -18.10
C LEU A 300 27.39 27.05 -19.49
N SER A 301 27.93 28.24 -19.80
CA SER A 301 28.67 28.51 -21.03
C SER A 301 30.09 27.95 -21.01
N MET A 302 30.74 27.94 -19.84
CA MET A 302 32.08 27.39 -19.66
C MET A 302 32.06 25.87 -19.56
N ASP A 303 31.08 25.31 -18.83
CA ASP A 303 30.90 23.86 -18.74
C ASP A 303 29.42 23.46 -18.92
N PRO A 304 29.03 22.92 -20.10
CA PRO A 304 27.68 22.44 -20.32
C PRO A 304 27.30 21.27 -19.40
N LYS A 305 28.27 20.56 -18.78
CA LYS A 305 28.01 19.49 -17.79
C LYS A 305 27.68 20.04 -16.41
N ALA A 306 28.06 21.27 -16.09
CA ALA A 306 27.71 21.92 -14.82
C ALA A 306 26.18 22.02 -14.63
N LYS A 307 25.41 22.03 -15.72
CA LYS A 307 23.94 21.91 -15.66
C LYS A 307 23.48 20.63 -14.97
N ASP A 308 24.09 19.51 -15.34
CA ASP A 308 23.73 18.20 -14.81
C ASP A 308 24.22 18.05 -13.35
N GLU A 309 25.32 18.71 -12.97
CA GLU A 309 25.79 18.78 -11.58
C GLU A 309 24.91 19.69 -10.71
N LEU A 310 24.59 20.90 -11.18
CA LEU A 310 23.73 21.86 -10.49
C LEU A 310 22.29 21.37 -10.33
N THR A 311 21.80 20.56 -11.27
CA THR A 311 20.46 19.93 -11.18
C THR A 311 20.47 18.62 -10.38
N ALA A 312 21.62 18.25 -9.81
CA ALA A 312 21.84 16.96 -9.13
C ALA A 312 21.54 15.74 -10.02
N ARG A 313 21.48 15.92 -11.34
CA ARG A 313 21.26 14.85 -12.32
C ARG A 313 22.49 13.96 -12.45
N ALA A 314 23.69 14.52 -12.23
CA ALA A 314 24.94 13.76 -12.13
C ALA A 314 24.99 12.83 -10.90
N ALA A 315 24.28 13.19 -9.81
CA ALA A 315 24.16 12.35 -8.62
C ALA A 315 23.09 11.24 -8.77
N ALA A 316 22.24 11.33 -9.81
CA ALA A 316 21.27 10.29 -10.12
C ALA A 316 21.95 9.17 -10.91
N PRO A 317 21.91 7.90 -10.44
CA PRO A 317 22.49 6.79 -11.19
C PRO A 317 21.78 6.66 -12.55
N SER A 318 22.54 6.37 -13.60
CA SER A 318 21.98 6.29 -14.95
C SER A 318 20.91 5.18 -15.02
N SER A 319 19.79 5.46 -15.69
CA SER A 319 18.65 4.53 -15.73
C SER A 319 19.01 3.17 -16.34
N LYS A 320 19.96 3.14 -17.29
CA LYS A 320 20.50 1.90 -17.87
C LYS A 320 21.35 1.12 -16.87
N TYR A 321 22.23 1.82 -16.14
CA TYR A 321 23.06 1.18 -15.11
C TYR A 321 22.19 0.58 -14.00
N VAL A 322 21.19 1.32 -13.51
CA VAL A 322 20.25 0.81 -12.49
C VAL A 322 19.56 -0.46 -13.00
N LEU A 323 18.98 -0.41 -14.20
CA LEU A 323 18.29 -1.57 -14.78
C LEU A 323 19.22 -2.79 -14.93
N VAL A 324 20.41 -2.61 -15.50
CA VAL A 324 21.38 -3.70 -15.71
C VAL A 324 21.86 -4.26 -14.37
N SER A 325 22.19 -3.40 -13.41
CA SER A 325 22.63 -3.84 -12.08
C SER A 325 21.52 -4.60 -11.33
N THR A 326 20.27 -4.15 -11.43
CA THR A 326 19.10 -4.83 -10.88
C THR A 326 18.88 -6.19 -11.53
N VAL A 327 18.92 -6.27 -12.88
CA VAL A 327 18.74 -7.53 -13.61
C VAL A 327 19.87 -8.51 -13.28
N LEU A 328 21.13 -8.08 -13.38
CA LEU A 328 22.28 -8.94 -13.09
C LEU A 328 22.28 -9.43 -11.64
N GLY A 329 22.00 -8.52 -10.69
CA GLY A 329 21.92 -8.87 -9.27
C GLY A 329 20.76 -9.80 -8.94
N SER A 330 19.61 -9.63 -9.60
CA SER A 330 18.46 -10.53 -9.48
C SER A 330 18.75 -11.90 -10.12
N SER A 331 19.37 -11.95 -11.29
CA SER A 331 19.78 -13.21 -11.95
C SER A 331 20.79 -14.01 -11.12
N ILE A 332 21.79 -13.35 -10.52
CA ILE A 332 22.76 -14.03 -9.64
C ILE A 332 22.03 -14.62 -8.41
N ARG A 333 21.13 -13.85 -7.78
CA ARG A 333 20.34 -14.33 -6.65
C ARG A 333 19.39 -15.47 -7.04
N PHE A 334 18.75 -15.37 -8.21
CA PHE A 334 17.90 -16.42 -8.76
C PHE A 334 18.69 -17.72 -8.95
N LEU A 335 19.84 -17.65 -9.63
CA LEU A 335 20.72 -18.81 -9.84
C LEU A 335 21.23 -19.39 -8.51
N ALA A 336 21.56 -18.55 -7.54
CA ALA A 336 21.97 -19.00 -6.21
C ALA A 336 20.85 -19.75 -5.50
N VAL A 337 19.61 -19.22 -5.52
CA VAL A 337 18.44 -19.88 -4.94
C VAL A 337 18.14 -21.21 -5.63
N VAL A 338 18.09 -21.21 -6.98
CA VAL A 338 17.86 -22.43 -7.77
C VAL A 338 18.92 -23.50 -7.48
N SER A 339 20.20 -23.12 -7.46
CA SER A 339 21.31 -24.05 -7.23
C SER A 339 21.30 -24.59 -5.80
N LEU A 340 21.05 -23.73 -4.81
CA LEU A 340 20.97 -24.13 -3.40
C LEU A 340 19.77 -25.04 -3.16
N SER A 341 18.59 -24.69 -3.69
CA SER A 341 17.39 -25.52 -3.58
C SER A 341 17.60 -26.89 -4.23
N PHE A 342 18.20 -26.95 -5.43
CA PHE A 342 18.51 -28.22 -6.09
C PHE A 342 19.49 -29.07 -5.27
N LEU A 343 20.54 -28.46 -4.71
CA LEU A 343 21.52 -29.16 -3.88
C LEU A 343 20.87 -29.75 -2.61
N LEU A 344 19.93 -29.02 -2.00
CA LEU A 344 19.22 -29.48 -0.81
C LEU A 344 18.16 -30.55 -1.10
N MET A 345 17.54 -30.52 -2.30
CA MET A 345 16.53 -31.49 -2.72
C MET A 345 17.11 -32.71 -3.44
N SER A 346 18.43 -32.76 -3.68
CA SER A 346 19.10 -33.89 -4.31
C SER A 346 19.94 -34.67 -3.29
N PRO A 347 19.38 -35.71 -2.64
CA PRO A 347 20.10 -36.50 -1.64
C PRO A 347 21.33 -37.18 -2.25
N GLY A 348 21.28 -37.57 -3.53
CA GLY A 348 22.42 -38.15 -4.24
C GLY A 348 23.62 -37.19 -4.34
N LEU A 349 23.38 -35.91 -4.63
CA LEU A 349 24.46 -34.91 -4.63
C LEU A 349 25.03 -34.73 -3.22
N LEU A 350 24.18 -34.70 -2.21
CA LEU A 350 24.58 -34.51 -0.82
C LEU A 350 25.44 -35.67 -0.31
N VAL A 351 25.07 -36.91 -0.63
CA VAL A 351 25.87 -38.12 -0.39
C VAL A 351 27.23 -38.03 -1.09
N SER A 352 27.26 -37.59 -2.36
CA SER A 352 28.50 -37.47 -3.13
C SER A 352 29.45 -36.39 -2.60
N VAL A 353 28.93 -35.23 -2.18
CA VAL A 353 29.71 -34.11 -1.68
C VAL A 353 30.25 -34.38 -0.28
N LEU A 354 29.46 -35.00 0.60
CA LEU A 354 29.87 -35.33 1.97
C LEU A 354 30.58 -36.69 2.09
N SER A 355 30.63 -37.48 1.00
CA SER A 355 31.22 -38.83 0.99
C SER A 355 30.69 -39.71 2.13
N LEU A 356 29.36 -39.77 2.26
CA LEU A 356 28.71 -40.46 3.38
C LEU A 356 28.98 -41.98 3.34
N PRO A 357 29.15 -42.64 4.51
CA PRO A 357 29.31 -44.09 4.59
C PRO A 357 28.15 -44.85 3.94
N PRO A 358 28.39 -46.04 3.37
CA PRO A 358 27.37 -46.80 2.63
C PRO A 358 26.12 -47.11 3.47
N GLY A 359 26.25 -47.29 4.78
CA GLY A 359 25.11 -47.51 5.67
C GLY A 359 24.16 -46.31 5.79
N ILE A 360 24.67 -45.09 5.62
CA ILE A 360 23.84 -43.86 5.58
C ILE A 360 23.38 -43.61 4.15
N ALA A 361 24.28 -43.75 3.17
CA ALA A 361 24.00 -43.48 1.76
C ALA A 361 22.88 -44.35 1.17
N GLN A 362 22.70 -45.58 1.67
CA GLN A 362 21.63 -46.50 1.25
C GLN A 362 20.43 -46.49 2.20
N SER A 363 20.40 -45.59 3.18
CA SER A 363 19.29 -45.49 4.12
C SER A 363 18.02 -45.00 3.43
N LEU A 364 16.90 -45.63 3.79
CA LEU A 364 15.57 -45.21 3.35
C LEU A 364 15.20 -43.83 3.92
N GLU A 365 15.85 -43.41 5.01
CA GLU A 365 15.68 -42.09 5.63
C GLU A 365 16.17 -40.93 4.75
N LEU A 366 17.11 -41.16 3.81
CA LEU A 366 17.56 -40.11 2.88
C LEU A 366 16.51 -39.76 1.82
N VAL A 367 15.56 -40.65 1.59
CA VAL A 367 14.46 -40.49 0.63
C VAL A 367 13.18 -40.03 1.36
N GLN A 368 13.27 -39.71 2.64
CA GLN A 368 12.16 -39.19 3.41
C GLN A 368 12.16 -37.65 3.38
N PRO A 369 11.00 -36.99 3.18
CA PRO A 369 10.90 -35.52 3.17
C PRO A 369 11.36 -34.89 4.50
N GLU A 370 11.32 -35.65 5.60
CA GLU A 370 11.82 -35.28 6.92
C GLU A 370 13.31 -34.94 6.89
N PHE A 371 14.10 -35.67 6.10
CA PHE A 371 15.54 -35.40 5.95
C PHE A 371 15.79 -34.06 5.23
N VAL A 372 14.99 -33.74 4.21
CA VAL A 372 15.03 -32.44 3.53
C VAL A 372 14.68 -31.32 4.52
N MET A 373 13.65 -31.52 5.35
CA MET A 373 13.27 -30.54 6.39
C MET A 373 14.37 -30.33 7.43
N LEU A 374 15.05 -31.40 7.85
CA LEU A 374 16.16 -31.35 8.80
C LEU A 374 17.34 -30.51 8.26
N LEU A 375 17.58 -30.55 6.95
CA LEU A 375 18.58 -29.72 6.28
C LEU A 375 18.10 -28.29 6.03
N LEU A 376 16.83 -28.10 5.70
CA LEU A 376 16.27 -26.80 5.34
C LEU A 376 16.11 -25.88 6.56
N VAL A 377 15.73 -26.42 7.72
CA VAL A 377 15.51 -25.63 8.94
C VAL A 377 16.76 -24.82 9.35
N PRO A 378 17.96 -25.43 9.48
CA PRO A 378 19.19 -24.68 9.76
C PRO A 378 19.48 -23.60 8.70
N VAL A 379 19.29 -23.90 7.41
CA VAL A 379 19.53 -22.94 6.32
C VAL A 379 18.56 -21.75 6.40
N VAL A 380 17.29 -22.00 6.72
CA VAL A 380 16.29 -20.94 6.92
C VAL A 380 16.62 -20.11 8.16
N LEU A 381 17.05 -20.75 9.26
CA LEU A 381 17.46 -20.08 10.49
C LEU A 381 18.78 -19.30 10.35
N MET A 382 19.61 -19.62 9.35
CA MET A 382 20.78 -18.81 9.04
C MET A 382 20.36 -17.39 8.65
N PHE A 383 19.27 -17.16 7.90
CA PHE A 383 18.85 -15.81 7.51
C PHE A 383 18.62 -14.83 8.68
N PRO A 384 17.76 -15.13 9.68
CA PRO A 384 17.60 -14.27 10.85
C PRO A 384 18.89 -14.17 11.66
N PHE A 385 19.70 -15.23 11.69
CA PHE A 385 21.00 -15.19 12.36
C PHE A 385 21.99 -14.23 11.67
N THR A 386 22.14 -14.27 10.35
CA THR A 386 22.97 -13.30 9.61
C THR A 386 22.41 -11.90 9.74
N ALA A 387 21.09 -11.72 9.70
CA ALA A 387 20.46 -10.42 9.92
C ALA A 387 20.76 -9.86 11.33
N MET A 388 20.74 -10.73 12.35
CA MET A 388 21.13 -10.39 13.72
C MET A 388 22.61 -10.00 13.79
N LEU A 389 23.51 -10.77 13.15
CA LEU A 389 24.93 -10.44 13.08
C LEU A 389 25.19 -9.10 12.37
N ILE A 390 24.56 -8.88 11.23
CA ILE A 390 24.66 -7.61 10.48
C ILE A 390 24.14 -6.46 11.34
N SER A 391 23.00 -6.62 12.01
CA SER A 391 22.45 -5.61 12.93
C SER A 391 23.41 -5.32 14.09
N MET A 392 23.98 -6.36 14.69
CA MET A 392 24.94 -6.24 15.79
C MET A 392 26.23 -5.52 15.34
N LEU A 393 26.73 -5.82 14.13
CA LEU A 393 27.91 -5.17 13.54
C LEU A 393 27.61 -3.74 13.08
N SER A 394 26.46 -3.50 12.46
CA SER A 394 26.02 -2.17 12.01
C SER A 394 25.81 -1.23 13.19
N ASN A 395 25.19 -1.72 14.27
CA ASN A 395 24.95 -0.92 15.47
C ASN A 395 26.24 -0.66 16.27
N ARG A 396 27.32 -1.41 16.05
CA ARG A 396 28.64 -1.06 16.62
C ARG A 396 29.25 0.17 15.96
N ASN A 397 28.88 0.48 14.72
CA ASN A 397 29.41 1.63 13.99
C ASN A 397 28.58 2.91 14.20
N MET A 398 27.37 2.79 14.75
CA MET A 398 26.53 3.92 15.12
C MET A 398 26.43 4.02 16.64
N GLU A 399 27.16 4.99 17.19
CA GLU A 399 27.09 5.54 18.56
C GLU A 399 28.34 5.37 19.44
N GLU A 400 29.46 5.98 19.02
CA GLU A 400 30.02 7.02 19.90
C GLU A 400 29.24 8.32 19.62
N LYS A 401 28.02 8.44 20.14
CA LYS A 401 27.53 9.79 20.43
C LYS A 401 28.54 10.33 21.43
N PRO A 402 29.27 11.43 21.14
CA PRO A 402 30.13 12.04 22.16
C PRO A 402 29.24 12.20 23.38
N LYS A 403 29.64 11.61 24.51
CA LYS A 403 28.92 11.74 25.78
C LYS A 403 28.91 13.24 26.06
N LEU A 404 27.88 13.95 25.59
CA LEU A 404 27.70 15.37 25.85
C LEU A 404 27.83 15.52 27.35
N THR A 405 28.84 16.28 27.75
CA THR A 405 29.15 16.57 29.15
C THR A 405 27.86 17.10 29.80
N LYS A 406 27.65 16.86 31.09
CA LYS A 406 26.40 17.25 31.78
C LYS A 406 25.99 18.71 31.48
N GLU A 407 26.98 19.58 31.28
CA GLU A 407 26.85 20.99 30.89
C GLU A 407 26.23 21.20 29.50
N GLU A 408 26.63 20.43 28.47
CA GLU A 408 26.08 20.59 27.12
C GLU A 408 24.63 20.11 27.02
N LYS A 409 24.27 19.06 27.78
CA LYS A 409 22.86 18.62 27.89
C LYS A 409 21.99 19.66 28.60
N GLU A 410 22.53 20.36 29.59
CA GLU A 410 21.83 21.47 30.24
C GLU A 410 21.67 22.67 29.31
N LEU A 411 22.71 23.01 28.54
CA LEU A 411 22.68 24.05 27.52
C LEU A 411 21.64 23.76 26.42
N GLU A 412 21.57 22.51 25.95
CA GLU A 412 20.58 22.11 24.95
C GLU A 412 19.14 22.12 25.52
N ARG A 413 18.97 21.73 26.79
CA ARG A 413 17.69 21.86 27.51
C ARG A 413 17.28 23.32 27.70
N ARG A 414 18.22 24.22 28.00
CA ARG A 414 17.98 25.67 28.08
C ARG A 414 17.59 26.24 26.72
N ARG A 415 18.32 25.91 25.65
CA ARG A 415 17.97 26.30 24.27
C ARG A 415 16.58 25.79 23.86
N LYS A 416 16.22 24.55 24.19
CA LYS A 416 14.88 24.00 23.92
C LYS A 416 13.78 24.71 24.73
N LYS A 417 14.04 25.08 25.99
CA LYS A 417 13.11 25.87 26.81
C LYS A 417 12.93 27.28 26.25
N GLU A 418 14.01 27.98 25.90
CA GLU A 418 13.96 29.31 25.30
C GLU A 418 13.21 29.31 23.95
N LEU A 419 13.46 28.30 23.10
CA LEU A 419 12.73 28.14 21.83
C LEU A 419 11.24 27.89 22.05
N ALA A 420 10.88 27.10 23.07
CA ALA A 420 9.49 26.86 23.43
C ALA A 420 8.81 28.14 23.96
N GLU A 421 9.51 28.93 24.76
CA GLU A 421 9.03 30.22 25.27
C GLU A 421 8.87 31.25 24.15
N ARG A 422 9.84 31.36 23.23
CA ARG A 422 9.72 32.22 22.05
C ARG A 422 8.53 31.83 21.18
N LYS A 423 8.28 30.53 20.97
CA LYS A 423 7.09 30.05 20.24
C LYS A 423 5.78 30.40 20.97
N ARG A 424 5.74 30.28 22.30
CA ARG A 424 4.57 30.67 23.11
C ARG A 424 4.32 32.18 23.08
N ALA A 425 5.37 33.00 23.17
CA ALA A 425 5.27 34.45 23.07
C ALA A 425 4.78 34.89 21.67
N ALA A 426 5.32 34.30 20.60
CA ALA A 426 4.88 34.56 19.24
C ALA A 426 3.39 34.18 19.03
N ALA A 427 2.94 33.07 19.63
CA ALA A 427 1.53 32.66 19.57
C ALA A 427 0.61 33.62 20.34
N ARG A 428 1.03 34.14 21.50
CA ARG A 428 0.29 35.17 22.25
C ARG A 428 0.18 36.48 21.47
N ALA A 429 1.29 36.95 20.89
CA ALA A 429 1.30 38.15 20.04
C ALA A 429 0.39 38.01 18.80
N ARG A 430 0.31 36.82 18.19
CA ARG A 430 -0.64 36.56 17.10
C ARG A 430 -2.09 36.66 17.55
N ARG A 431 -2.44 36.08 18.70
CA ARG A 431 -3.79 36.15 19.28
C ARG A 431 -4.20 37.58 19.64
N GLU A 432 -3.29 38.39 20.14
CA GLU A 432 -3.56 39.82 20.43
C GLU A 432 -3.79 40.63 19.15
N ARG A 433 -2.98 40.41 18.10
CA ARG A 433 -3.18 41.06 16.79
C ARG A 433 -4.53 40.68 16.19
N GLU A 434 -4.96 39.44 16.35
CA GLU A 434 -6.26 38.97 15.86
C GLU A 434 -7.43 39.58 16.64
N ARG A 435 -7.31 39.70 17.98
CA ARG A 435 -8.28 40.41 18.82
C ARG A 435 -8.36 41.91 18.48
N ALA A 436 -7.23 42.55 18.21
CA ALA A 436 -7.18 43.94 17.77
C ALA A 436 -7.84 44.14 16.40
N ARG A 437 -7.65 43.20 15.46
CA ARG A 437 -8.34 43.21 14.16
C ARG A 437 -9.85 43.02 14.32
N ARG A 438 -10.30 42.11 15.18
CA ARG A 438 -11.74 41.92 15.46
C ARG A 438 -12.38 43.13 16.13
N LYS A 439 -11.68 43.81 17.06
CA LYS A 439 -12.16 45.07 17.64
C LYS A 439 -12.25 46.20 16.61
N LYS A 440 -11.31 46.29 15.67
CA LYS A 440 -11.40 47.25 14.56
C LYS A 440 -12.53 46.92 13.57
N ALA A 441 -12.76 45.64 13.29
CA ALA A 441 -13.84 45.20 12.39
C ALA A 441 -15.23 45.40 13.02
N ALA A 442 -15.37 45.25 14.34
CA ALA A 442 -16.62 45.49 15.06
C ALA A 442 -16.91 46.99 15.33
N GLY A 443 -15.92 47.87 15.14
CA GLY A 443 -16.07 49.32 15.30
C GLY A 443 -16.19 50.08 13.97
N ALA A 444 -16.16 49.38 12.82
CA ALA A 444 -16.27 49.96 11.48
C ALA A 444 -17.64 49.66 10.84
N GLU A 445 -18.70 49.78 11.64
CA GLU A 445 -20.10 49.81 11.19
C GLU A 445 -20.69 51.23 11.34
N GLU A 446 -19.85 52.26 11.37
CA GLU A 446 -20.26 53.62 11.02
C GLU A 446 -20.28 53.70 9.49
N LYS A 447 -21.49 53.68 8.92
CA LYS A 447 -21.73 53.93 7.50
C LYS A 447 -21.05 55.24 7.10
N ASP A 448 -20.03 55.12 6.27
CA ASP A 448 -19.28 56.23 5.68
C ASP A 448 -20.26 57.16 4.94
N GLU A 449 -20.22 58.46 5.25
CA GLU A 449 -21.12 59.48 4.68
C GLU A 449 -20.99 59.55 3.15
N TRP A 450 -19.89 59.05 2.60
CA TRP A 450 -19.63 58.90 1.17
C TRP A 450 -20.49 57.83 0.49
N ASP A 451 -20.82 56.73 1.17
CA ASP A 451 -21.69 55.68 0.61
C ASP A 451 -23.16 56.13 0.55
N ARG A 452 -23.60 56.97 1.49
CA ARG A 452 -24.93 57.64 1.41
C ARG A 452 -24.99 58.67 0.28
N ALA A 453 -23.92 59.45 0.08
CA ALA A 453 -23.86 60.44 -1.01
C ALA A 453 -23.87 59.78 -2.41
N LEU A 454 -23.28 58.58 -2.55
CA LEU A 454 -23.32 57.79 -3.77
C LEU A 454 -24.70 57.15 -4.01
N GLU A 455 -25.39 56.66 -2.96
CA GLU A 455 -26.75 56.12 -3.10
C GLU A 455 -27.78 57.20 -3.49
N GLU A 456 -27.62 58.46 -3.04
CA GLU A 456 -28.48 59.57 -3.43
C GLU A 456 -28.21 60.09 -4.85
N THR A 457 -26.98 60.00 -5.35
CA THR A 457 -26.64 60.46 -6.71
C THR A 457 -26.97 59.45 -7.81
N PHE A 458 -27.02 58.15 -7.50
CA PHE A 458 -27.38 57.10 -8.47
C PHE A 458 -28.86 56.66 -8.43
N ARG A 459 -29.69 57.27 -7.58
CA ARG A 459 -31.16 57.16 -7.62
C ARG A 459 -31.80 58.35 -8.33
N ARG A 460 -31.63 58.42 -9.66
CA ARG A 460 -32.59 59.04 -10.58
C ARG A 460 -32.63 58.30 -11.90
#